data_AF-A0A7V3DVD0-F1
#
_entry.id   AF-A0A7V3DVD0-F1
#
_cell.length_a   1.000
_cell.length_b   1.000
_cell.length_c   1.000
_cell.angle_alpha   90.00
_cell.angle_beta   90.00
_cell.angle_gamma   90.00
#
_symmetry.space_group_name_H-M   'P 1'
#
loop_
_entity.id
_entity.type
_entity.pdbx_description
1 polymer ?
#
loop_
_entity_poly.entity_id
_entity_poly.type
_entity_poly.pdbx_seq_one_letter_code
_entity_poly.pdbx_strand_id
1 'polypeptide(L)'
;MWASLLAGAGASRKAGERVFVAGPPEIKEKDDQKVADAWVGKLGGSLLAVDAATGKIQQTLPLDAPPVWDGLAAAYGAIYLTATDGSVRCVIGETK
;
A
#
# COMPACT_ATOMS: atom_id res chain seq x y z
N MET A 1 11.01 3.77 -12.32
CA MET A 1 9.54 3.70 -12.15
C MET A 1 9.25 4.17 -10.72
N TRP A 2 8.53 5.29 -10.57
CA TRP A 2 8.50 6.10 -9.35
C TRP A 2 7.39 5.64 -8.40
N ALA A 3 7.57 5.76 -7.09
CA ALA A 3 6.50 5.50 -6.11
C ALA A 3 5.55 6.71 -6.06
N SER A 4 4.27 6.49 -6.32
CA SER A 4 3.24 7.51 -6.12
C SER A 4 2.97 7.69 -4.63
N LEU A 5 3.14 8.91 -4.14
CA LEU A 5 2.73 9.37 -2.81
C LEU A 5 1.42 10.14 -2.99
N LEU A 6 0.28 9.56 -2.58
CA LEU A 6 -0.98 10.32 -2.52
C LEU A 6 -1.14 10.94 -1.14
N ALA A 7 -0.82 12.24 -1.06
CA ALA A 7 -1.28 13.12 0.00
C ALA A 7 -2.43 13.99 -0.55
N GLY A 8 -3.67 13.56 -0.37
CA GLY A 8 -4.85 14.33 -0.76
C GLY A 8 -5.28 15.32 0.33
N ALA A 9 -5.28 16.61 0.01
CA ALA A 9 -5.81 17.70 0.84
C ALA A 9 -7.27 17.99 0.46
N GLY A 10 -8.17 18.18 1.44
CA GLY A 10 -9.50 18.74 1.19
C GLY A 10 -10.65 18.27 2.10
N ALA A 11 -10.52 18.42 3.43
CA ALA A 11 -11.58 18.56 4.45
C ALA A 11 -10.94 18.22 5.81
N SER A 12 -10.85 19.20 6.71
CA SER A 12 -10.10 19.09 7.97
C SER A 12 -10.68 18.06 8.94
N ARG A 13 -10.27 16.80 8.79
CA ARG A 13 -9.87 15.88 9.88
C ARG A 13 -8.71 15.04 9.36
N LYS A 14 -7.52 15.22 9.95
CA LYS A 14 -6.28 14.44 9.77
C LYS A 14 -6.54 13.01 9.22
N ALA A 15 -6.06 12.69 8.02
CA ALA A 15 -5.48 11.36 7.80
C ALA A 15 -4.19 11.34 8.63
N GLY A 16 -4.34 11.21 9.94
CA GLY A 16 -3.33 11.60 10.92
C GLY A 16 -2.17 10.63 10.92
N GLU A 17 -0.96 11.17 10.76
CA GLU A 17 0.31 10.50 11.08
C GLU A 17 0.70 9.29 10.24
N ARG A 18 -0.05 8.95 9.17
CA ARG A 18 0.25 7.76 8.36
C ARG A 18 0.22 8.03 6.86
N VAL A 19 1.22 7.50 6.16
CA VAL A 19 1.30 7.40 4.71
C VAL A 19 1.05 5.95 4.33
N PHE A 20 0.27 5.73 3.27
CA PHE A 20 0.03 4.38 2.75
C PHE A 20 0.73 4.20 1.41
N VAL A 21 1.37 3.05 1.24
CA VAL A 21 2.12 2.71 0.02
C VAL A 21 1.72 1.31 -0.43
N ALA A 22 1.35 1.16 -1.69
CA ALA A 22 1.04 -0.14 -2.27
C ALA A 22 2.05 -0.46 -3.37
N GLY A 23 2.56 -1.69 -3.38
CA GLY A 23 3.52 -2.14 -4.39
C GLY A 23 3.84 -3.63 -4.29
N PRO A 24 4.92 -4.09 -4.96
CA PRO A 24 5.45 -5.43 -4.78
C PRO A 24 5.77 -5.72 -3.30
N PRO A 25 5.68 -6.98 -2.86
CA PRO A 25 6.11 -7.35 -1.52
C PRO A 25 7.61 -7.10 -1.30
N GLU A 26 7.98 -6.72 -0.09
CA GLU A 26 9.39 -6.58 0.31
C GLU A 26 10.03 -7.97 0.42
N ILE A 27 11.10 -8.20 -0.36
CA ILE A 27 11.91 -9.42 -0.29
C ILE A 27 13.20 -9.10 0.49
N LYS A 28 13.34 -9.67 1.69
CA LYS A 28 14.51 -9.44 2.57
C LYS A 28 15.68 -10.38 2.28
N GLU A 29 15.41 -11.44 1.55
CA GLU A 29 16.37 -12.46 1.17
C GLU A 29 17.15 -12.01 -0.07
N LYS A 30 18.43 -12.40 -0.16
CA LYS A 30 19.23 -12.21 -1.39
C LYS A 30 18.89 -13.29 -2.41
N ASP A 31 17.65 -13.27 -2.90
CA ASP A 31 17.13 -14.18 -3.91
C ASP A 31 16.64 -13.36 -5.11
N ASP A 32 17.51 -13.26 -6.12
CA ASP A 32 17.27 -12.45 -7.32
C ASP A 32 16.03 -12.94 -8.09
N GLN A 33 15.73 -14.24 -8.05
CA GLN A 33 14.57 -14.81 -8.74
C GLN A 33 13.27 -14.43 -8.03
N LYS A 34 13.23 -14.53 -6.69
CA LYS A 34 12.07 -14.06 -5.91
C LYS A 34 11.84 -12.56 -6.06
N VAL A 35 12.91 -11.77 -6.09
CA VAL A 35 12.82 -10.33 -6.35
C VAL A 35 12.20 -10.12 -7.73
N ALA A 36 12.71 -10.77 -8.78
CA ALA A 36 12.14 -10.67 -10.12
C ALA A 36 10.66 -11.09 -10.16
N ASP A 37 10.28 -12.18 -9.49
CA ASP A 37 8.91 -12.66 -9.41
C ASP A 37 7.98 -11.69 -8.68
N ALA A 38 8.46 -11.00 -7.63
CA ALA A 38 7.73 -9.91 -6.97
C ALA A 38 7.48 -8.73 -7.92
N TRP A 39 8.50 -8.33 -8.69
CA TRP A 39 8.41 -7.19 -9.61
C TRP A 39 7.47 -7.43 -10.79
N VAL A 40 7.36 -8.67 -11.28
CA VAL A 40 6.39 -9.03 -12.33
C VAL A 40 5.01 -9.41 -11.77
N GLY A 41 4.82 -9.28 -10.45
CA GLY A 41 3.52 -9.45 -9.79
C GLY A 41 3.10 -10.89 -9.51
N LYS A 42 3.99 -11.87 -9.64
CA LYS A 42 3.67 -13.29 -9.34
C LYS A 42 3.46 -13.56 -7.85
N LEU A 43 4.00 -12.70 -7.00
CA LEU A 43 3.88 -12.82 -5.53
C LEU A 43 2.77 -11.93 -4.95
N GLY A 44 1.85 -11.43 -5.79
CA GLY A 44 0.82 -10.51 -5.36
C GLY A 44 1.37 -9.11 -5.08
N GLY A 45 0.96 -8.53 -3.96
CA GLY A 45 1.38 -7.19 -3.56
C GLY A 45 1.43 -7.01 -2.05
N SER A 46 1.75 -5.79 -1.62
CA SER A 46 1.71 -5.38 -0.23
C SER A 46 1.20 -3.96 -0.09
N LEU A 47 0.39 -3.71 0.93
CA LEU A 47 -0.01 -2.39 1.39
C LEU A 47 0.70 -2.10 2.71
N LEU A 48 1.49 -1.04 2.72
CA LEU A 48 2.22 -0.56 3.89
C LEU A 48 1.47 0.60 4.52
N ALA A 49 1.36 0.58 5.85
CA ALA A 49 1.03 1.75 6.66
C ALA A 49 2.32 2.26 7.29
N VAL A 50 2.72 3.48 6.95
CA VAL A 50 4.00 4.08 7.32
C VAL A 50 3.73 5.28 8.20
N ASP A 51 4.44 5.40 9.32
CA ASP A 51 4.42 6.59 10.15
C ASP A 51 4.97 7.79 9.37
N ALA A 52 4.17 8.84 9.22
CA ALA A 52 4.51 10.00 8.40
C ALA A 52 5.65 10.84 8.99
N ALA A 53 5.87 10.79 10.31
CA ALA A 53 6.89 11.58 10.98
C ALA A 53 8.26 10.88 10.98
N THR A 54 8.27 9.56 11.15
CA THR A 54 9.49 8.76 11.33
C THR A 54 9.85 7.93 10.10
N GLY A 55 8.92 7.75 9.16
CA GLY A 55 9.09 6.86 8.00
C GLY A 55 9.07 5.37 8.36
N LYS A 56 8.76 5.02 9.62
CA LYS A 56 8.73 3.62 10.06
C LYS A 56 7.48 2.92 9.55
N ILE A 57 7.65 1.74 8.96
CA ILE A 57 6.54 0.86 8.61
C ILE A 57 5.89 0.39 9.92
N GLN A 58 4.63 0.77 10.14
CA GLN A 58 3.84 0.35 11.30
C GLN A 58 3.08 -0.95 11.01
N GLN A 59 2.67 -1.17 9.76
CA GLN A 59 1.95 -2.37 9.36
C GLN A 59 2.22 -2.70 7.89
N THR A 60 2.22 -4.00 7.57
CA THR A 60 2.25 -4.54 6.22
C THR A 60 1.07 -5.48 6.06
N LEU A 61 0.22 -5.23 5.07
CA LEU A 61 -0.87 -6.11 4.68
C LEU A 61 -0.55 -6.78 3.34
N PRO A 62 -0.55 -8.12 3.27
CA PRO A 62 -0.37 -8.82 2.01
C PRO A 62 -1.61 -8.64 1.11
N LEU A 63 -1.36 -8.60 -0.20
CA LEU A 63 -2.38 -8.56 -1.24
C LEU A 63 -2.23 -9.79 -2.13
N ASP A 64 -3.34 -10.44 -2.44
CA ASP A 64 -3.33 -11.66 -3.28
C ASP A 64 -2.97 -11.34 -4.75
N ALA A 65 -3.21 -10.10 -5.17
CA ALA A 65 -2.88 -9.60 -6.49
C ALA A 65 -2.09 -8.27 -6.40
N PRO A 66 -1.24 -7.98 -7.38
CA PRO A 66 -0.55 -6.70 -7.47
C PRO A 66 -1.52 -5.51 -7.46
N PRO A 67 -1.19 -4.41 -6.78
CA PRO A 67 -1.97 -3.18 -6.88
C PRO A 67 -1.85 -2.59 -8.30
N VAL A 68 -2.93 -1.99 -8.81
CA VAL A 68 -2.84 -1.25 -10.08
C VAL A 68 -2.16 0.10 -9.87
N TRP A 69 -1.63 0.66 -10.96
CA TRP A 69 -1.07 1.99 -10.95
C TRP A 69 -2.15 3.04 -10.60
N ASP A 70 -1.82 3.94 -9.68
CA ASP A 70 -2.73 4.99 -9.18
C ASP A 70 -4.06 4.46 -8.61
N GLY A 71 -4.04 3.20 -8.15
CA GLY A 71 -5.22 2.48 -7.68
C GLY A 71 -5.57 2.68 -6.20
N LEU A 72 -4.93 3.64 -5.52
CA LEU A 72 -5.04 3.84 -4.08
C LEU A 72 -5.77 5.16 -3.78
N ALA A 73 -6.79 5.15 -2.94
CA ALA A 73 -7.49 6.36 -2.50
C ALA A 73 -7.76 6.34 -1.01
N ALA A 74 -7.66 7.48 -0.35
CA ALA A 74 -8.04 7.64 1.05
C ALA A 74 -9.33 8.47 1.14
N ALA A 75 -10.39 7.90 1.69
CA ALA A 75 -11.65 8.59 1.88
C ALA A 75 -12.42 8.01 3.08
N TYR A 76 -13.22 8.84 3.76
CA TYR A 76 -14.09 8.40 4.85
C TYR A 76 -13.41 7.56 5.95
N GLY A 77 -12.13 7.83 6.25
CA GLY A 77 -11.37 7.08 7.25
C GLY A 77 -10.92 5.68 6.81
N ALA A 78 -11.03 5.39 5.51
CA ALA A 78 -10.63 4.13 4.90
C ALA A 78 -9.61 4.36 3.77
N ILE A 79 -8.88 3.30 3.46
CA ILE A 79 -8.05 3.18 2.27
C ILE A 79 -8.73 2.23 1.29
N TYR A 80 -8.99 2.73 0.09
CA TYR A 80 -9.51 1.97 -1.02
C TYR A 80 -8.36 1.62 -1.96
N LEU A 81 -8.23 0.35 -2.29
CA LEU A 81 -7.19 -0.17 -3.17
C LEU A 81 -7.82 -0.98 -4.28
N THR A 82 -7.40 -0.73 -5.52
CA THR A 82 -7.72 -1.55 -6.68
C THR A 82 -6.51 -2.41 -7.07
N ALA A 83 -6.75 -3.69 -7.38
CA ALA A 83 -5.71 -4.65 -7.74
C ALA A 83 -5.93 -5.22 -9.16
N THR A 84 -4.88 -5.79 -9.75
CA THR A 84 -4.88 -6.24 -11.16
C THR A 84 -5.83 -7.41 -11.44
N ASP A 85 -6.31 -8.09 -10.39
CA ASP A 85 -7.35 -9.12 -10.47
C ASP A 85 -8.77 -8.54 -10.59
N GLY A 86 -8.91 -7.21 -10.62
CA GLY A 86 -10.19 -6.51 -10.66
C GLY A 86 -10.83 -6.32 -9.28
N SER A 87 -10.18 -6.74 -8.21
CA SER A 87 -10.70 -6.55 -6.85
C SER A 87 -10.55 -5.10 -6.39
N VAL A 88 -11.53 -4.66 -5.59
CA VAL A 88 -11.48 -3.40 -4.84
C VAL A 88 -11.53 -3.74 -3.36
N ARG A 89 -10.49 -3.37 -2.61
CA ARG A 89 -10.36 -3.63 -1.18
C ARG A 89 -10.59 -2.34 -0.41
N CYS A 90 -11.34 -2.42 0.67
CA CYS A 90 -11.50 -1.35 1.66
C CYS A 90 -10.77 -1.75 2.93
N VAL A 91 -9.81 -0.95 3.36
CA VAL A 91 -9.01 -1.17 4.57
C VAL A 91 -9.31 -0.05 5.55
N ILE A 92 -9.80 -0.42 6.72
CA ILE A 92 -10.06 0.49 7.84
C ILE A 92 -9.09 0.18 8.98
N GLY A 93 -8.64 1.22 9.68
CA GLY A 93 -7.84 1.04 10.89
C GLY A 93 -8.74 0.69 12.07
N GLU A 94 -8.32 -0.27 12.90
CA GLU A 94 -8.94 -0.46 14.22
C GLU A 94 -8.49 0.65 15.16
N THR A 95 -9.44 1.41 15.69
CA THR A 95 -9.21 2.26 16.88
C THR A 95 -9.30 1.37 18.11
N LYS A 96 -8.15 1.14 18.76
CA LYS A 96 -8.10 0.67 20.15
C LYS A 96 -8.34 1.83 21.11
#